data_AF-A0A8T4DB82-F1
#
_entry.id   AF-A0A8T4DB82-F1
#
_cell.length_a   1.000
_cell.length_b   1.000
_cell.length_c   1.000
_cell.angle_alpha   90.00
_cell.angle_beta   90.00
_cell.angle_gamma   90.00
#
_symmetry.space_group_name_H-M   'P 1'
#
loop_
_entity.id
_entity.type
_entity.pdbx_description
1 polymer ?
#
loop_
_entity_poly.entity_id
_entity_poly.type
_entity_poly.pdbx_seq_one_letter_code
_entity_poly.pdbx_strand_id
1 'polypeptide(L)'
;FLNTKYTIKAGEIVVKDGEVVAAPEGRTIFVTPECDEKLNDEMLVTLKDRFDKYYSVTFNNYPVQKHYLPHPYEIKAPWRS
;
A
#
# COMPACT_ATOMS: atom_id res chain seq x y z
N PHE A 1 -21.53 9.40 17.97
CA PHE A 1 -21.68 10.28 16.80
C PHE A 1 -22.13 9.42 15.63
N LEU A 2 -23.39 9.54 15.20
CA LEU A 2 -23.88 8.79 14.03
C LEU A 2 -23.97 9.68 12.77
N ASN A 3 -24.33 10.95 12.92
CA ASN A 3 -24.44 11.92 11.81
C ASN A 3 -23.54 13.13 12.07
N THR A 4 -22.56 13.38 11.20
CA THR A 4 -21.68 14.56 11.29
C THR A 4 -22.32 15.78 10.63
N LYS A 5 -22.12 16.99 11.17
CA LYS A 5 -22.52 18.23 10.49
C LYS A 5 -21.68 18.43 9.22
N TYR A 6 -20.38 18.18 9.33
CA TYR A 6 -19.43 18.20 8.22
C TYR A 6 -18.34 17.13 8.41
N THR A 7 -17.87 16.54 7.31
CA THR A 7 -16.60 15.80 7.25
C THR A 7 -15.78 16.34 6.09
N ILE A 8 -14.51 16.65 6.34
CA ILE A 8 -13.60 17.25 5.37
C ILE A 8 -12.46 16.26 5.07
N LYS A 9 -12.21 16.01 3.78
CA LYS A 9 -11.10 15.17 3.30
C LYS A 9 -10.30 15.94 2.26
N ALA A 10 -9.00 16.07 2.48
CA ALA A 10 -8.08 16.77 1.56
C ALA A 10 -8.51 18.20 1.16
N GLY A 11 -9.22 18.91 2.07
CA GLY A 11 -9.73 20.26 1.83
C GLY A 11 -11.16 20.31 1.26
N GLU A 12 -11.77 19.17 0.94
CA GLU A 12 -13.11 19.06 0.37
C GLU A 12 -14.13 18.56 1.40
N ILE A 13 -15.35 19.12 1.42
CA ILE A 13 -16.47 18.61 2.23
C ILE A 13 -17.00 17.33 1.57
N VAL A 14 -16.84 16.19 2.23
CA VAL A 14 -17.30 14.88 1.73
C VAL A 14 -18.61 14.42 2.38
N VAL A 15 -18.92 14.93 3.57
CA VAL A 15 -20.21 14.73 4.25
C VAL A 15 -20.75 16.05 4.73
N LYS A 16 -22.06 16.27 4.56
CA LYS A 16 -22.80 17.40 5.12
C LYS A 16 -24.11 16.90 5.71
N ASP A 17 -24.38 17.23 6.97
CA ASP A 17 -25.63 16.86 7.65
C ASP A 17 -25.91 15.34 7.66
N GLY A 18 -24.87 14.52 7.72
CA GLY A 18 -24.96 13.06 7.70
C GLY A 18 -25.02 12.43 6.30
N GLU A 19 -25.16 13.24 5.24
CA GLU A 19 -25.23 12.77 3.85
C GLU A 19 -23.86 12.86 3.16
N VAL A 20 -23.48 11.81 2.42
CA VAL A 20 -22.26 11.83 1.58
C VAL A 20 -22.52 12.70 0.36
N VAL A 21 -21.75 13.78 0.21
CA VAL A 21 -21.91 14.76 -0.87
C VAL A 21 -20.79 14.71 -1.91
N ALA A 22 -19.66 14.06 -1.59
CA ALA A 22 -18.55 13.83 -2.50
C ALA A 22 -17.78 12.54 -2.13
N ALA A 23 -17.16 11.90 -3.11
CA ALA A 23 -16.39 10.67 -2.94
C ALA A 23 -15.05 10.73 -3.72
N PRO A 24 -14.13 11.63 -3.37
CA PRO A 24 -12.83 11.70 -4.02
C PRO A 24 -12.00 10.44 -3.75
N GLU A 25 -11.16 10.05 -4.72
CA GLU A 25 -10.24 8.93 -4.52
C GLU A 25 -9.20 9.24 -3.44
N GLY A 26 -9.00 8.30 -2.53
CA GLY A 26 -8.01 8.39 -1.46
C GLY A 26 -6.59 8.06 -1.93
N ARG A 27 -5.59 8.37 -1.11
CA ARG A 27 -4.22 7.91 -1.32
C ARG A 27 -4.02 6.51 -0.74
N THR A 28 -3.26 5.66 -1.45
CA THR A 28 -2.74 4.40 -0.91
C THR A 28 -1.39 4.65 -0.27
N ILE A 29 -1.34 4.58 1.06
CA ILE A 29 -0.12 4.80 1.83
C ILE A 29 0.61 3.46 1.99
N PHE A 30 1.89 3.40 1.62
CA PHE A 30 2.73 2.22 1.80
C PHE A 30 4.17 2.61 2.14
N VAL A 31 4.93 1.65 2.66
CA VAL A 31 6.32 1.85 3.06
C VAL A 31 7.27 1.17 2.08
N THR A 32 8.40 1.81 1.83
CA THR A 32 9.58 1.18 1.23
C THR A 32 10.69 1.21 2.28
N PRO A 33 10.88 0.09 3.01
CA PRO A 33 11.96 0.00 3.99
C PRO A 33 13.31 -0.08 3.26
N GLU A 34 14.30 0.61 3.81
CA GLU A 34 15.70 0.30 3.53
C GLU A 34 16.03 -1.07 4.14
N CYS A 35 16.90 -1.83 3.48
CA CYS A 35 17.37 -3.14 3.94
C CYS A 35 18.82 -3.32 3.46
N ASP A 36 19.61 -4.10 4.19
CA ASP A 36 20.91 -4.53 3.70
C ASP A 36 20.75 -5.32 2.39
N GLU A 37 21.49 -4.93 1.35
CA GLU A 37 21.35 -5.50 0.00
C GLU A 37 21.66 -7.00 0.00
N LYS A 38 22.69 -7.44 0.74
CA LYS A 38 23.08 -8.85 0.78
C LYS A 38 22.01 -9.69 1.45
N LEU A 39 21.46 -9.21 2.58
CA LEU A 39 20.38 -9.88 3.28
C LEU A 39 19.12 -9.99 2.39
N ASN A 40 18.81 -8.95 1.63
CA ASN A 40 17.68 -8.96 0.70
C ASN A 40 17.89 -9.98 -0.44
N ASP A 41 19.08 -10.05 -1.03
CA ASP A 41 19.39 -10.98 -2.10
C ASP A 41 19.34 -12.45 -1.64
N GLU A 42 19.91 -12.76 -0.46
CA GLU A 42 19.84 -14.09 0.14
C GLU A 42 18.39 -14.52 0.43
N MET A 43 17.58 -13.59 0.95
CA MET A 43 16.15 -13.80 1.18
C MET A 43 15.41 -14.06 -0.13
N LEU A 44 15.67 -13.28 -1.19
CA LEU A 44 15.00 -13.43 -2.49
C LEU A 44 15.27 -14.78 -3.16
N VAL A 45 16.48 -15.32 -3.04
CA VAL A 45 16.81 -16.67 -3.53
C VAL A 45 15.95 -17.72 -2.83
N THR A 46 15.91 -17.67 -1.49
CA THR A 46 15.12 -18.59 -0.69
C THR A 46 13.61 -18.46 -0.96
N LEU A 47 13.14 -17.23 -1.15
CA LEU A 47 11.74 -16.96 -1.43
C LEU A 47 11.32 -17.54 -2.79
N LYS A 48 12.12 -17.35 -3.85
CA LYS A 48 11.85 -17.91 -5.17
C LYS A 48 11.77 -19.43 -5.16
N ASP A 49 12.70 -20.12 -4.48
CA ASP A 49 12.67 -21.57 -4.31
C ASP A 49 11.37 -22.06 -3.64
N ARG A 50 10.86 -21.31 -2.66
CA ARG A 50 9.58 -21.63 -2.02
C ARG A 50 8.38 -21.42 -2.93
N PHE A 51 8.39 -20.38 -3.76
CA PHE A 51 7.35 -20.18 -4.77
C PHE A 51 7.27 -21.37 -5.72
N ASP A 52 8.42 -21.82 -6.23
CA ASP A 52 8.48 -22.94 -7.17
C ASP A 52 7.99 -24.27 -6.56
N LYS A 53 8.27 -24.51 -5.27
CA LYS A 53 7.92 -25.77 -4.59
C LYS A 53 6.50 -25.81 -4.03
N TYR A 54 5.98 -24.68 -3.56
CA TYR A 54 4.83 -24.67 -2.66
C TYR A 54 3.70 -23.71 -3.05
N TYR A 55 3.91 -22.81 -4.02
CA TYR A 55 2.88 -21.87 -4.44
C TYR A 55 2.23 -22.31 -5.75
N SER A 56 0.96 -21.95 -5.93
CA SER A 56 0.21 -22.21 -7.16
C SER A 56 0.34 -21.10 -8.22
N VAL A 57 1.07 -20.04 -7.89
CA VAL A 57 1.38 -18.91 -8.79
C VAL A 57 2.89 -18.70 -8.85
N THR A 58 3.37 -18.08 -9.92
CA THR A 58 4.81 -17.81 -10.07
C THR A 58 5.24 -16.63 -9.19
N PHE A 59 6.52 -16.55 -8.84
CA PHE A 59 7.03 -15.38 -8.14
C PHE A 59 6.81 -14.08 -8.95
N ASN A 60 6.91 -14.13 -10.29
CA ASN A 60 6.85 -12.93 -11.13
C ASN A 60 5.45 -12.28 -11.22
N ASN A 61 4.37 -13.05 -11.02
CA ASN A 61 3.00 -12.52 -11.05
C ASN A 61 2.41 -12.27 -9.66
N TYR A 62 3.19 -12.49 -8.60
CA TYR A 62 2.75 -12.29 -7.21
C TYR A 62 2.78 -10.82 -6.74
N PRO A 63 3.81 -10.01 -7.05
CA PRO A 63 3.85 -8.61 -6.60
C PRO A 63 2.69 -7.78 -7.17
N VAL A 64 2.07 -6.97 -6.31
CA VAL A 64 1.07 -5.98 -6.73
C VAL A 64 1.74 -4.95 -7.65
N GLN A 65 1.24 -4.83 -8.88
CA GLN A 65 1.80 -3.92 -9.88
C GLN A 65 1.39 -2.47 -9.59
N LYS A 66 2.23 -1.51 -9.98
CA LYS A 66 2.00 -0.07 -9.75
C LYS A 66 0.68 0.46 -10.32
N HIS A 67 0.15 -0.15 -11.37
CA HIS A 67 -1.13 0.27 -11.96
C HIS A 67 -2.34 0.13 -11.00
N TYR A 68 -2.24 -0.74 -9.99
CA TYR A 68 -3.26 -0.86 -8.93
C TYR A 68 -3.17 0.25 -7.85
N LEU A 69 -2.22 1.17 -7.96
CA LEU A 69 -2.01 2.28 -7.04
C LEU A 69 -2.26 3.62 -7.77
N PRO A 70 -3.52 4.04 -7.96
CA PRO A 70 -3.83 5.27 -8.70
C PRO A 70 -3.29 6.54 -8.00
N HIS A 71 -3.24 6.53 -6.66
CA HIS A 71 -2.74 7.65 -5.85
C HIS A 71 -1.75 7.16 -4.78
N PRO A 72 -0.53 6.76 -5.16
CA PRO A 72 0.45 6.24 -4.22
C PRO A 72 0.98 7.34 -3.30
N TYR A 73 1.15 7.01 -2.03
CA TYR A 73 1.88 7.83 -1.07
C TYR A 73 2.93 6.96 -0.37
N GLU A 74 4.13 6.94 -0.95
CA GLU A 74 5.25 6.15 -0.48
C GLU A 74 5.94 6.83 0.70
N ILE A 75 6.22 6.07 1.76
CA ILE A 75 6.99 6.49 2.92
C ILE A 75 8.30 5.70 2.91
N LYS A 76 9.44 6.39 2.83
CA LYS A 76 10.76 5.78 3.02
C LYS A 76 10.99 5.51 4.51
N ALA A 77 11.29 4.27 4.86
CA ALA A 77 11.56 3.87 6.24
C ALA A 77 13.04 3.47 6.38
N PRO A 78 13.86 4.28 7.09
CA PRO A 78 15.29 4.01 7.18
C PRO A 78 15.57 2.75 8.00
N TRP A 79 16.64 2.05 7.64
CA TRP A 79 17.08 0.86 8.37
C TRP A 79 17.62 1.28 9.74
N ARG A 80 17.10 0.70 10.81
CA ARG A 80 17.60 0.89 12.18
C ARG A 80 18.26 -0.40 12.63
N SER A 81 19.58 -0.45 12.57
CA SER A 81 20.42 -1.50 13.15
C SER A 81 20.54 -1.34 14.66
#